data_AF-A0A7W2NVG0-F1
#
_entry.id   AF-A0A7W2NVG0-F1
#
_cell.length_a   1.000
_cell.length_b   1.000
_cell.length_c   1.000
_cell.angle_alpha   90.00
_cell.angle_beta   90.00
_cell.angle_gamma   90.00
#
_symmetry.space_group_name_H-M   'P 1'
#
loop_
_entity.id
_entity.type
_entity.pdbx_description
1 polymer ?
#
loop_
_entity_poly.entity_id
_entity_poly.type
_entity_poly.pdbx_seq_one_letter_code
_entity_poly.pdbx_strand_id
1 'polypeptide(L)'
;MDLFNNREIATGIWLLIILVFVIRDSNVRNSFRQLFSCFFVVRIQIPLLLMLCYSLLCVYLLNEIDLWDNNQIKNVVFWFFGGAAISFFNITNATDDKKFFTNTLKGHLKLIVIIQFVLNVYTFNFFAELALVAIASMFAGVIAFSKNKAEYEPAHNVCEKALNFVGVIIIMNTVYQLVTNWGAFSQTKTMFDFLVPTLLSIMLLPFLYCLATYVTYGSELVMLKFHIKDNSLRRYAFLRALIRINFRYLKLKRWMEIVSYSNINNKTDVNNSIDMLFRLLAREENPPEVNSNLGWCPYQAKDFLTCENLITSNYKKSACDDNDWYCETRLKDIEEGFLANNIAYYVEGNEIAVTRLKLRLNINQPCKHEIAHDYFANVANKLIEKALNYSLSLEAMEAIKNGDTVEEPVDNKKIKISKDDWGNSLYGLKFVIEHQSN
;
A
#
# COMPACT_ATOMS: atom_id res chain seq x y z
N MET A 1 -29.60 -14.09 -30.98
CA MET A 1 -28.36 -14.15 -30.19
C MET A 1 -28.74 -13.79 -28.77
N ASP A 2 -28.51 -14.68 -27.82
CA ASP A 2 -28.76 -14.37 -26.41
C ASP A 2 -27.79 -13.28 -25.98
N LEU A 3 -28.35 -12.13 -25.57
CA LEU A 3 -27.57 -10.94 -25.23
C LEU A 3 -26.74 -11.14 -23.95
N PHE A 4 -27.11 -12.11 -23.13
CA PHE A 4 -26.46 -12.49 -21.88
C PHE A 4 -26.29 -14.01 -21.75
N ASN A 5 -25.18 -14.44 -21.17
CA ASN A 5 -24.90 -15.85 -20.87
C ASN A 5 -25.52 -16.27 -19.51
N ASN A 6 -25.57 -17.58 -19.22
CA ASN A 6 -26.20 -18.10 -18.00
C ASN A 6 -25.61 -17.51 -16.71
N ARG A 7 -24.32 -17.17 -16.71
CA ARG A 7 -23.60 -16.60 -15.56
C ARG A 7 -23.97 -15.14 -15.33
N GLU A 8 -24.06 -14.34 -16.40
CA GLU A 8 -24.53 -12.96 -16.34
C GLU A 8 -25.96 -12.91 -15.80
N ILE A 9 -26.83 -13.82 -16.25
CA ILE A 9 -28.21 -13.93 -15.77
C ILE A 9 -28.24 -14.34 -14.29
N ALA A 10 -27.48 -15.37 -13.89
CA ALA A 10 -27.37 -15.80 -12.49
C ALA A 10 -26.85 -14.68 -11.57
N THR A 11 -25.84 -13.94 -12.02
CA THR A 11 -25.28 -12.80 -11.29
C THR A 11 -26.30 -11.67 -11.16
N GLY A 12 -27.02 -11.35 -12.23
CA GLY A 12 -28.10 -10.37 -12.22
C GLY A 12 -29.23 -10.73 -11.25
N ILE A 13 -29.62 -12.00 -11.19
CA ILE A 13 -30.63 -12.50 -10.24
C ILE A 13 -30.16 -12.31 -8.80
N TRP A 14 -28.94 -12.69 -8.46
CA TRP A 14 -28.41 -12.51 -7.10
C TRP A 14 -28.24 -11.04 -6.73
N LEU A 15 -27.81 -10.19 -7.65
CA LEU A 15 -27.77 -8.74 -7.43
C LEU A 15 -29.15 -8.17 -7.14
N LEU A 16 -30.19 -8.62 -7.85
CA LEU A 16 -31.58 -8.23 -7.57
C LEU A 16 -32.04 -8.71 -6.20
N ILE A 17 -31.75 -9.96 -5.81
CA ILE A 17 -32.09 -10.50 -4.49
C ILE A 17 -31.42 -9.67 -3.38
N ILE A 18 -30.13 -9.37 -3.51
CA ILE A 18 -29.39 -8.53 -2.56
C ILE A 18 -30.00 -7.13 -2.50
N LEU A 19 -30.35 -6.53 -3.64
CA LEU A 19 -30.95 -5.20 -3.70
C LEU A 19 -32.32 -5.18 -2.99
N VAL A 20 -33.16 -6.20 -3.18
CA VAL A 20 -34.43 -6.34 -2.46
C VAL A 20 -34.19 -6.47 -0.95
N PHE A 21 -33.21 -7.28 -0.53
CA PHE A 21 -32.84 -7.42 0.87
C PHE A 21 -32.39 -6.09 1.50
N VAL A 22 -31.54 -5.34 0.80
CA VAL A 22 -31.03 -4.03 1.21
C VAL A 22 -32.16 -3.01 1.40
N ILE A 23 -33.18 -3.02 0.53
CA ILE A 23 -34.31 -2.08 0.62
C ILE A 23 -35.28 -2.44 1.76
N ARG A 24 -35.38 -3.73 2.11
CA ARG A 24 -36.34 -4.25 3.09
C ARG A 24 -35.96 -3.90 4.53
N ASP A 25 -34.68 -3.97 4.88
CA ASP A 25 -34.20 -3.64 6.23
C ASP A 25 -33.91 -2.13 6.35
N SER A 26 -34.53 -1.47 7.33
CA SER A 26 -34.40 -0.02 7.49
C SER A 26 -32.99 0.45 7.87
N ASN A 27 -32.24 -0.37 8.62
CA ASN A 27 -30.89 -0.05 9.03
C ASN A 27 -29.94 -0.21 7.84
N VAL A 28 -30.02 -1.35 7.14
CA VAL A 28 -29.22 -1.61 5.93
C VAL A 28 -29.53 -0.56 4.86
N ARG A 29 -30.81 -0.24 4.62
CA ARG A 29 -31.22 0.82 3.69
C ARG A 29 -30.62 2.17 4.05
N ASN A 30 -30.60 2.55 5.32
CA ASN A 30 -30.01 3.80 5.77
C ASN A 30 -28.49 3.81 5.55
N SER A 31 -27.77 2.73 5.88
CA SER A 31 -26.34 2.61 5.62
C SER A 31 -26.02 2.66 4.12
N PHE A 32 -26.79 1.96 3.28
CA PHE A 32 -26.65 2.02 1.83
C PHE A 32 -26.97 3.42 1.28
N ARG A 33 -27.99 4.10 1.81
CA ARG A 33 -28.31 5.49 1.42
C ARG A 33 -27.18 6.45 1.76
N GLN A 34 -26.57 6.32 2.94
CA GLN A 34 -25.41 7.12 3.33
C GLN A 34 -24.24 6.86 2.38
N LEU A 35 -23.90 5.59 2.14
CA LEU A 35 -22.84 5.20 1.21
C LEU A 35 -23.09 5.74 -0.20
N PHE A 36 -24.31 5.59 -0.71
CA PHE A 36 -24.70 6.11 -2.03
C PHE A 36 -24.62 7.63 -2.09
N SER A 37 -25.04 8.34 -1.02
CA SER A 37 -24.96 9.79 -0.96
C SER A 37 -23.52 10.32 -1.01
N CYS A 38 -22.54 9.55 -0.52
CA CYS A 38 -21.12 9.91 -0.61
C CYS A 38 -20.65 10.03 -2.06
N PHE A 39 -21.19 9.22 -2.98
CA PHE A 39 -20.83 9.33 -4.40
C PHE A 39 -21.25 10.67 -5.01
N PHE A 40 -22.27 11.35 -4.50
CA PHE A 40 -22.79 12.61 -5.04
C PHE A 40 -22.06 13.86 -4.54
N VAL A 41 -20.93 13.69 -3.83
CA VAL A 41 -20.08 14.82 -3.46
C VAL A 41 -19.33 15.32 -4.69
N VAL A 42 -19.37 16.63 -4.94
CA VAL A 42 -18.74 17.28 -6.11
C VAL A 42 -17.25 16.94 -6.27
N ARG A 43 -16.55 16.71 -5.15
CA ARG A 43 -15.13 16.31 -5.11
C ARG A 43 -14.87 14.90 -5.65
N ILE A 44 -15.88 14.04 -5.71
CA ILE A 44 -15.83 12.70 -6.29
C ILE A 44 -16.39 12.73 -7.72
N GLN A 45 -17.53 13.41 -7.92
CA GLN A 45 -18.21 13.49 -9.21
C GLN A 45 -17.34 14.10 -10.31
N ILE A 46 -16.67 15.24 -10.05
CA ILE A 46 -15.85 15.89 -11.08
C ILE A 46 -14.70 14.99 -11.55
N PRO A 47 -13.86 14.43 -10.66
CA PRO A 47 -12.81 13.50 -11.09
C PRO A 47 -13.34 12.23 -11.76
N LEU A 48 -14.48 11.68 -11.31
CA LEU A 48 -15.08 10.50 -11.92
C LEU A 48 -15.60 10.77 -13.34
N LEU A 49 -16.25 11.92 -13.55
CA LEU A 49 -16.69 12.36 -14.87
C LEU A 49 -15.51 12.60 -15.80
N LEU A 50 -14.44 13.23 -15.30
CA LEU A 50 -13.19 13.41 -16.07
C LEU A 50 -12.57 12.07 -16.44
N MET A 51 -12.57 11.07 -15.55
CA MET A 51 -12.11 9.72 -15.85
C MET A 51 -12.94 9.06 -16.94
N LEU A 52 -14.27 9.24 -16.90
CA LEU A 52 -15.18 8.72 -17.91
C LEU A 52 -14.94 9.38 -19.28
N CYS A 53 -14.86 10.72 -19.33
CA CYS A 53 -14.50 11.45 -20.54
C CYS A 53 -13.13 11.03 -21.10
N TYR A 54 -12.14 10.86 -20.23
CA TYR A 54 -10.81 10.40 -20.59
C TYR A 54 -10.83 8.97 -21.17
N SER A 55 -11.59 8.07 -20.55
CA SER A 55 -11.75 6.69 -21.02
C SER A 55 -12.42 6.64 -22.39
N LEU A 56 -13.45 7.45 -22.62
CA LEU A 56 -14.10 7.59 -23.93
C LEU A 56 -13.13 8.15 -24.99
N LEU A 57 -12.29 9.12 -24.62
CA LEU A 57 -11.23 9.62 -25.49
C LEU A 57 -10.21 8.51 -25.83
N CYS A 58 -9.80 7.68 -24.87
CA CYS A 58 -8.92 6.54 -25.14
C CYS A 58 -9.55 5.54 -26.10
N VAL A 59 -10.83 5.21 -25.92
CA VAL A 59 -11.56 4.33 -26.85
C VAL A 59 -11.62 4.95 -28.25
N TYR A 60 -11.90 6.25 -28.36
CA TYR A 60 -11.85 6.97 -29.63
C TYR A 60 -10.47 6.87 -30.29
N LEU A 61 -9.40 7.10 -29.54
CA LEU A 61 -8.02 6.99 -30.06
C LEU A 61 -7.68 5.57 -30.51
N LEU A 62 -8.14 4.54 -29.79
CA LEU A 62 -7.97 3.14 -30.21
C LEU A 62 -8.71 2.84 -31.52
N ASN A 63 -9.88 3.45 -31.72
CA ASN A 63 -10.64 3.33 -32.95
C ASN A 63 -9.94 3.99 -34.15
N GLU A 64 -9.31 5.15 -33.98
CA GLU A 64 -8.56 5.83 -35.05
C GLU A 64 -7.33 5.05 -35.54
N ILE A 65 -6.79 4.14 -34.73
CA ILE A 65 -5.63 3.30 -35.08
C ILE A 65 -6.02 1.84 -35.40
N ASP A 66 -7.31 1.59 -35.68
CA ASP A 66 -7.87 0.28 -36.01
C ASP A 66 -7.65 -0.81 -34.93
N LEU A 67 -7.47 -0.40 -33.66
CA LEU A 67 -7.34 -1.28 -32.49
C LEU A 67 -8.63 -1.37 -31.67
N TRP A 68 -9.79 -1.11 -32.29
CA TRP A 68 -11.11 -1.17 -31.67
C TRP A 68 -12.09 -2.03 -32.47
N ASP A 69 -12.98 -2.73 -31.77
CA ASP A 69 -14.14 -3.41 -32.33
C ASP A 69 -15.35 -3.14 -31.42
N ASN A 70 -16.53 -2.88 -31.99
CA ASN A 70 -17.76 -2.60 -31.21
C ASN A 70 -18.19 -3.76 -30.30
N ASN A 71 -17.73 -4.99 -30.57
CA ASN A 71 -17.93 -6.13 -29.68
C ASN A 71 -17.22 -5.95 -28.33
N GLN A 72 -16.24 -5.04 -28.23
CA GLN A 72 -15.47 -4.76 -27.02
C GLN A 72 -16.19 -3.87 -26.00
N ILE A 73 -17.38 -3.34 -26.31
CA ILE A 73 -18.14 -2.46 -25.39
C ILE A 73 -18.34 -3.14 -24.02
N LYS A 74 -18.70 -4.42 -23.99
CA LYS A 74 -18.85 -5.16 -22.73
C LYS A 74 -17.53 -5.17 -21.94
N ASN A 75 -16.42 -5.48 -22.60
CA ASN A 75 -15.10 -5.53 -21.99
C ASN A 75 -14.67 -4.18 -21.41
N VAL A 76 -14.97 -3.07 -22.09
CA VAL A 76 -14.71 -1.71 -21.59
C VAL A 76 -15.55 -1.41 -20.34
N VAL A 77 -16.84 -1.76 -20.35
CA VAL A 77 -17.72 -1.56 -19.18
C VAL A 77 -17.21 -2.33 -17.96
N PHE A 78 -16.88 -3.61 -18.14
CA PHE A 78 -16.32 -4.45 -17.08
C PHE A 78 -14.95 -3.96 -16.60
N TRP A 79 -14.08 -3.54 -17.51
CA TRP A 79 -12.79 -2.93 -17.18
C TRP A 79 -12.96 -1.61 -16.40
N PHE A 80 -13.92 -0.76 -16.79
CA PHE A 80 -14.14 0.53 -16.16
C PHE A 80 -14.65 0.37 -14.71
N PHE A 81 -15.70 -0.43 -14.50
CA PHE A 81 -16.26 -0.64 -13.16
C PHE A 81 -15.42 -1.58 -12.29
N GLY A 82 -14.63 -2.47 -12.89
CA GLY A 82 -13.66 -3.29 -12.19
C GLY A 82 -12.34 -2.55 -11.99
N GLY A 83 -11.46 -2.61 -12.98
CA GLY A 83 -10.10 -2.07 -12.90
C GLY A 83 -10.04 -0.56 -12.65
N ALA A 84 -10.67 0.26 -13.50
CA ALA A 84 -10.50 1.71 -13.45
C ALA A 84 -11.12 2.33 -12.18
N ALA A 85 -12.34 1.93 -11.82
CA ALA A 85 -13.02 2.42 -10.62
C ALA A 85 -12.29 2.00 -9.34
N ILE A 86 -11.81 0.76 -9.24
CA ILE A 86 -11.01 0.32 -8.08
C ILE A 86 -9.73 1.17 -7.96
N SER A 87 -9.04 1.46 -9.07
CA SER A 87 -7.86 2.33 -9.07
C SER A 87 -8.18 3.76 -8.63
N PHE A 88 -9.32 4.28 -9.07
CA PHE A 88 -9.80 5.60 -8.67
C PHE A 88 -9.96 5.70 -7.15
N PHE A 89 -10.62 4.73 -6.51
CA PHE A 89 -10.83 4.76 -5.06
C PHE A 89 -9.55 4.48 -4.26
N ASN A 90 -8.64 3.67 -4.81
CA ASN A 90 -7.35 3.38 -4.18
C ASN A 90 -6.28 4.46 -4.42
N ILE A 91 -6.60 5.55 -5.14
CA ILE A 91 -5.61 6.55 -5.54
C ILE A 91 -4.93 7.25 -4.36
N THR A 92 -5.59 7.31 -3.20
CA THR A 92 -5.01 7.85 -1.95
C THR A 92 -3.77 7.08 -1.51
N ASN A 93 -3.71 5.78 -1.82
CA ASN A 93 -2.59 4.90 -1.48
C ASN A 93 -1.36 5.16 -2.37
N ALA A 94 -1.51 5.88 -3.49
CA ALA A 94 -0.41 6.24 -4.38
C ALA A 94 0.68 7.07 -3.67
N THR A 95 0.31 7.77 -2.61
CA THR A 95 1.26 8.56 -1.81
C THR A 95 2.09 7.74 -0.83
N ASP A 96 1.66 6.51 -0.52
CA ASP A 96 2.29 5.63 0.46
C ASP A 96 3.04 4.47 -0.23
N ASP A 97 2.58 4.01 -1.40
CA ASP A 97 3.20 2.93 -2.16
C ASP A 97 3.97 3.45 -3.39
N LYS A 98 5.31 3.40 -3.34
CA LYS A 98 6.18 3.77 -4.48
C LYS A 98 5.93 2.92 -5.73
N LYS A 99 5.43 1.69 -5.57
CA LYS A 99 5.11 0.75 -6.65
C LYS A 99 3.62 0.77 -7.01
N PHE A 100 2.85 1.75 -6.51
CA PHE A 100 1.40 1.82 -6.69
C PHE A 100 0.96 1.63 -8.14
N PHE A 101 1.54 2.37 -9.09
CA PHE A 101 1.15 2.30 -10.50
C PHE A 101 1.50 0.94 -11.13
N THR A 102 2.67 0.40 -10.81
CA THR A 102 3.09 -0.94 -11.29
C THR A 102 2.20 -2.03 -10.70
N ASN A 103 1.87 -1.95 -9.41
CA ASN A 103 0.98 -2.88 -8.72
C ASN A 103 -0.44 -2.77 -9.27
N THR A 104 -0.92 -1.55 -9.54
CA THR A 104 -2.21 -1.28 -10.16
C THR A 104 -2.29 -1.90 -11.54
N LEU A 105 -1.27 -1.71 -12.39
CA LEU A 105 -1.23 -2.30 -13.72
C LEU A 105 -1.21 -3.83 -13.65
N LYS A 106 -0.40 -4.43 -12.76
CA LYS A 106 -0.41 -5.89 -12.51
C LYS A 106 -1.78 -6.38 -12.05
N GLY A 107 -2.46 -5.62 -11.20
CA GLY A 107 -3.82 -5.89 -10.75
C GLY A 107 -4.83 -5.86 -11.89
N HIS A 108 -4.73 -4.86 -12.78
CA HIS A 108 -5.57 -4.77 -13.98
C HIS A 108 -5.36 -5.96 -14.91
N LEU A 109 -4.12 -6.36 -15.18
CA LEU A 109 -3.83 -7.53 -16.01
C LEU A 109 -4.44 -8.81 -15.43
N LYS A 110 -4.32 -9.02 -14.11
CA LYS A 110 -4.97 -10.16 -13.43
C LYS A 110 -6.50 -10.09 -13.58
N LEU A 111 -7.09 -8.92 -13.37
CA LEU A 111 -8.53 -8.70 -13.47
C LEU A 111 -9.03 -8.90 -14.91
N ILE A 112 -8.28 -8.49 -15.94
CA ILE A 112 -8.61 -8.74 -17.35
C ILE A 112 -8.62 -10.23 -17.63
N VAL A 113 -7.62 -10.99 -17.15
CA VAL A 113 -7.60 -12.45 -17.31
C VAL A 113 -8.83 -13.09 -16.65
N ILE A 114 -9.20 -12.64 -15.45
CA ILE A 114 -10.39 -13.15 -14.75
C ILE A 114 -11.68 -12.76 -15.47
N ILE A 115 -11.81 -11.52 -15.94
CA ILE A 115 -13.00 -11.05 -16.65
C ILE A 115 -13.15 -11.73 -18.00
N GLN A 116 -12.06 -11.86 -18.76
CA GLN A 116 -12.07 -12.59 -20.01
C GLN A 116 -12.37 -14.07 -19.80
N PHE A 117 -11.87 -14.66 -18.71
CA PHE A 117 -12.32 -15.98 -18.28
C PHE A 117 -13.84 -16.01 -18.01
N VAL A 118 -14.36 -15.02 -17.27
CA VAL A 118 -15.78 -14.96 -16.89
C VAL A 118 -16.70 -14.78 -18.11
N LEU A 119 -16.27 -14.01 -19.11
CA LEU A 119 -17.08 -13.65 -20.28
C LEU A 119 -16.94 -14.64 -21.45
N ASN A 120 -15.75 -15.20 -21.68
CA ASN A 120 -15.45 -16.04 -22.86
C ASN A 120 -15.42 -17.55 -22.58
N VAL A 121 -15.48 -17.99 -21.32
CA VAL A 121 -15.62 -19.43 -21.03
C VAL A 121 -17.08 -19.87 -21.11
N TYR A 122 -17.31 -21.05 -21.70
CA TYR A 122 -18.59 -21.73 -21.69
C TYR A 122 -19.18 -21.71 -20.28
N THR A 123 -20.29 -21.00 -20.12
CA THR A 123 -21.05 -20.97 -18.87
C THR A 123 -21.57 -22.37 -18.58
N PHE A 124 -21.57 -22.76 -17.30
CA PHE A 124 -22.30 -23.95 -16.89
C PHE A 124 -23.78 -23.81 -17.24
N ASN A 125 -24.54 -24.90 -17.04
CA ASN A 125 -25.99 -24.79 -17.09
C ASN A 125 -26.47 -23.74 -16.07
N PHE A 126 -27.63 -23.15 -16.36
CA PHE A 126 -28.16 -22.04 -15.58
C PHE A 126 -28.24 -22.33 -14.07
N PHE A 127 -28.70 -23.52 -13.67
CA PHE A 127 -28.84 -23.89 -12.26
C PHE A 127 -27.49 -24.02 -11.55
N ALA A 128 -26.48 -24.56 -12.22
CA ALA A 128 -25.12 -24.65 -11.68
C ALA A 128 -24.49 -23.27 -11.52
N GLU A 129 -24.62 -22.36 -12.50
CA GLU A 129 -24.15 -20.97 -12.36
C GLU A 129 -24.88 -20.24 -11.22
N LEU A 130 -26.19 -20.44 -11.07
CA LEU A 130 -26.97 -19.83 -10.00
C LEU A 130 -26.49 -20.27 -8.61
N ALA A 131 -26.18 -21.56 -8.43
CA ALA A 131 -25.64 -22.08 -7.18
C ALA A 131 -24.20 -21.58 -6.93
N LEU A 132 -23.36 -21.56 -7.96
CA LEU A 132 -21.96 -21.15 -7.85
C LEU A 132 -21.83 -19.68 -7.44
N VAL A 133 -22.59 -18.79 -8.08
CA VAL A 133 -22.64 -17.37 -7.73
C VAL A 133 -23.11 -17.17 -6.28
N ALA A 134 -24.10 -17.95 -5.83
CA ALA A 134 -24.60 -17.88 -4.45
C ALA A 134 -23.50 -18.21 -3.44
N ILE A 135 -22.85 -19.37 -3.61
CA ILE A 135 -21.81 -19.89 -2.72
C ILE A 135 -20.61 -18.93 -2.70
N ALA A 136 -20.17 -18.48 -3.88
CA ALA A 136 -19.08 -17.52 -3.99
C ALA A 136 -19.40 -16.20 -3.28
N SER A 137 -20.63 -15.67 -3.45
CA SER A 137 -21.08 -14.44 -2.78
C SER A 137 -21.13 -14.61 -1.26
N MET A 138 -21.59 -15.76 -0.77
CA MET A 138 -21.60 -16.07 0.66
C MET A 138 -20.18 -16.12 1.24
N PHE A 139 -19.25 -16.82 0.58
CA PHE A 139 -17.84 -16.87 1.02
C PHE A 139 -17.20 -15.49 1.01
N ALA A 140 -17.45 -14.68 -0.04
CA ALA A 140 -16.98 -13.31 -0.09
C ALA A 140 -17.55 -12.46 1.07
N GLY A 141 -18.83 -12.66 1.43
CA GLY A 141 -19.46 -12.01 2.58
C GLY A 141 -18.82 -12.40 3.92
N VAL A 142 -18.53 -13.69 4.12
CA VAL A 142 -17.83 -14.17 5.33
C VAL A 142 -16.44 -13.59 5.42
N ILE A 143 -15.68 -13.58 4.33
CA ILE A 143 -14.34 -12.98 4.27
C ILE A 143 -14.40 -11.49 4.64
N ALA A 144 -15.35 -10.75 4.04
CA ALA A 144 -15.53 -9.33 4.32
C ALA A 144 -15.90 -9.06 5.79
N PHE A 145 -16.76 -9.88 6.39
CA PHE A 145 -17.16 -9.74 7.79
C PHE A 145 -16.07 -10.14 8.79
N SER A 146 -15.28 -11.15 8.46
CA SER A 146 -14.25 -11.74 9.34
C SER A 146 -12.89 -11.02 9.30
N LYS A 147 -12.62 -10.24 8.24
CA LYS A 147 -11.31 -9.61 7.95
C LYS A 147 -10.62 -8.90 9.13
N ASN A 148 -11.39 -8.37 10.08
CA ASN A 148 -10.87 -7.63 11.24
C ASN A 148 -11.26 -8.24 12.60
N LYS A 149 -11.68 -9.51 12.65
CA LYS A 149 -12.17 -10.16 13.88
C LYS A 149 -11.42 -11.45 14.15
N ALA A 150 -10.57 -11.44 15.18
CA ALA A 150 -9.73 -12.58 15.59
C ALA A 150 -10.54 -13.88 15.79
N GLU A 151 -11.72 -13.77 16.37
CA GLU A 151 -12.63 -14.89 16.65
C GLU A 151 -13.01 -15.68 15.39
N TYR A 152 -13.03 -15.03 14.21
CA TYR A 152 -13.46 -15.63 12.95
C TYR A 152 -12.33 -15.90 11.97
N GLU A 153 -11.06 -15.81 12.41
CA GLU A 153 -9.89 -16.10 11.57
C GLU A 153 -9.93 -17.51 10.93
N PRO A 154 -10.35 -18.59 11.62
CA PRO A 154 -10.46 -19.90 10.97
C PRO A 154 -11.48 -19.91 9.82
N ALA A 155 -12.62 -19.25 10.01
CA ALA A 155 -13.67 -19.15 8.98
C ALA A 155 -13.20 -18.30 7.79
N HIS A 156 -12.48 -17.20 8.05
CA HIS A 156 -11.84 -16.38 7.02
C HIS A 156 -10.96 -17.22 6.12
N ASN A 157 -10.01 -17.94 6.72
CA ASN A 157 -8.99 -18.71 6.01
C ASN A 157 -9.61 -19.87 5.22
N VAL A 158 -10.63 -20.54 5.75
CA VAL A 158 -11.34 -21.61 5.03
C VAL A 158 -12.08 -21.07 3.81
N CYS A 159 -12.85 -19.99 3.97
CA CYS A 159 -13.58 -19.38 2.86
C CYS A 159 -12.64 -18.81 1.79
N GLU A 160 -11.54 -18.18 2.19
CA GLU A 160 -10.55 -17.64 1.26
C GLU A 160 -9.85 -18.76 0.47
N LYS A 161 -9.38 -19.82 1.15
CA LYS A 161 -8.80 -20.99 0.48
C LYS A 161 -9.79 -21.66 -0.47
N ALA A 162 -11.05 -21.77 -0.08
CA ALA A 162 -12.09 -22.34 -0.94
C ALA A 162 -12.34 -21.49 -2.19
N LEU A 163 -12.46 -20.16 -2.07
CA LEU A 163 -12.59 -19.26 -3.23
C LEU A 163 -11.38 -19.32 -4.14
N ASN A 164 -10.17 -19.34 -3.56
CA ASN A 164 -8.94 -19.48 -4.35
C ASN A 164 -8.90 -20.82 -5.08
N PHE A 165 -9.32 -21.91 -4.45
CA PHE A 165 -9.40 -23.23 -5.09
C PHE A 165 -10.41 -23.25 -6.24
N VAL A 166 -11.59 -22.65 -6.06
CA VAL A 166 -12.57 -22.47 -7.14
C VAL A 166 -11.95 -21.68 -8.30
N GLY A 167 -11.22 -20.60 -7.99
CA GLY A 167 -10.47 -19.82 -8.97
C GLY A 167 -9.42 -20.65 -9.72
N VAL A 168 -8.73 -21.56 -9.04
CA VAL A 168 -7.75 -22.46 -9.67
C VAL A 168 -8.42 -23.50 -10.58
N ILE A 169 -9.53 -24.13 -10.16
CA ILE A 169 -10.28 -25.07 -11.01
C ILE A 169 -10.73 -24.39 -12.30
N ILE A 170 -11.23 -23.17 -12.15
CA ILE A 170 -11.60 -22.26 -13.23
C ILE A 170 -10.42 -22.07 -14.21
N ILE A 171 -9.24 -21.72 -13.70
CA ILE A 171 -8.02 -21.54 -14.51
C ILE A 171 -7.62 -22.84 -15.22
N MET A 172 -7.61 -23.98 -14.52
CA MET A 172 -7.23 -25.28 -15.12
C MET A 172 -8.16 -25.68 -16.26
N ASN A 173 -9.48 -25.51 -16.09
CA ASN A 173 -10.46 -25.78 -17.15
C ASN A 173 -10.24 -24.86 -18.36
N THR A 174 -9.83 -23.61 -18.13
CA THR A 174 -9.48 -22.67 -19.20
C THR A 174 -8.30 -23.15 -20.02
N VAL A 175 -7.22 -23.56 -19.35
CA VAL A 175 -6.01 -24.04 -20.01
C VAL A 175 -6.33 -25.29 -20.82
N TYR A 176 -7.10 -26.22 -20.26
CA TYR A 176 -7.58 -27.41 -20.98
C TYR A 176 -8.31 -27.02 -22.27
N GLN A 177 -9.29 -26.11 -22.18
CA GLN A 177 -10.09 -25.69 -23.33
C GLN A 177 -9.30 -24.90 -24.37
N LEU A 178 -8.34 -24.06 -23.94
CA LEU A 178 -7.47 -23.29 -24.83
C LEU A 178 -6.59 -24.22 -25.67
N VAL A 179 -6.11 -25.33 -25.08
CA VAL A 179 -5.33 -26.35 -25.78
C VAL A 179 -6.22 -27.19 -26.72
N THR A 180 -7.45 -27.53 -26.32
CA THR A 180 -8.33 -28.40 -27.13
C THR A 180 -9.08 -27.67 -28.24
N ASN A 181 -9.37 -26.37 -28.09
CA ASN A 181 -10.20 -25.57 -29.02
C ASN A 181 -9.47 -24.34 -29.59
N TRP A 182 -8.20 -24.51 -29.97
CA TRP A 182 -7.32 -23.44 -30.47
C TRP A 182 -7.93 -22.61 -31.62
N GLY A 183 -8.73 -23.24 -32.50
CA GLY A 183 -9.36 -22.56 -33.65
C GLY A 183 -10.36 -21.45 -33.27
N ALA A 184 -10.96 -21.49 -32.08
CA ALA A 184 -11.83 -20.42 -31.58
C ALA A 184 -11.02 -19.25 -30.97
N PHE A 185 -9.85 -19.53 -30.41
CA PHE A 185 -8.95 -18.53 -29.83
C PHE A 185 -8.21 -17.71 -30.90
N SER A 186 -7.89 -18.32 -32.04
CA SER A 186 -7.19 -17.67 -33.16
C SER A 186 -8.03 -16.65 -33.94
N GLN A 187 -9.29 -16.42 -33.57
CA GLN A 187 -10.13 -15.42 -34.23
C GLN A 187 -9.73 -14.01 -33.74
N THR A 188 -9.62 -13.05 -34.66
CA THR A 188 -9.21 -11.64 -34.39
C THR A 188 -10.01 -10.99 -33.25
N LYS A 189 -11.27 -11.40 -33.06
CA LYS A 189 -12.15 -10.94 -31.97
C LYS A 189 -11.61 -11.28 -30.58
N THR A 190 -11.11 -12.50 -30.40
CA THR A 190 -10.54 -12.97 -29.13
C THR A 190 -9.25 -12.26 -28.78
N MET A 191 -8.49 -11.77 -29.77
CA MET A 191 -7.29 -10.98 -29.52
C MET A 191 -7.63 -9.61 -28.92
N PHE A 192 -8.67 -8.94 -29.45
CA PHE A 192 -9.12 -7.64 -28.95
C PHE A 192 -9.72 -7.71 -27.54
N ASP A 193 -10.30 -8.84 -27.17
CA ASP A 193 -10.81 -9.09 -25.82
C ASP A 193 -9.72 -8.90 -24.74
N PHE A 194 -8.47 -9.28 -25.03
CA PHE A 194 -7.35 -9.04 -24.13
C PHE A 194 -6.65 -7.71 -24.39
N LEU A 195 -6.48 -7.35 -25.67
CA LEU A 195 -5.69 -6.19 -26.07
C LEU A 195 -6.34 -4.88 -25.62
N VAL A 196 -7.64 -4.69 -25.86
CA VAL A 196 -8.32 -3.42 -25.63
C VAL A 196 -8.33 -3.04 -24.14
N PRO A 197 -8.78 -3.88 -23.20
CA PRO A 197 -8.70 -3.56 -21.76
C PRO A 197 -7.27 -3.34 -21.27
N THR A 198 -6.29 -4.05 -21.85
CA THR A 198 -4.87 -3.91 -21.49
C THR A 198 -4.34 -2.55 -21.91
N LEU A 199 -4.59 -2.14 -23.16
CA LEU A 199 -4.20 -0.83 -23.67
C LEU A 199 -4.89 0.29 -22.88
N LEU A 200 -6.18 0.16 -22.60
CA LEU A 200 -6.91 1.11 -21.75
C LEU A 200 -6.30 1.22 -20.35
N SER A 201 -5.86 0.11 -19.75
CA SER A 201 -5.18 0.11 -18.44
C SER A 201 -3.87 0.90 -18.46
N ILE A 202 -3.08 0.74 -19.53
CA ILE A 202 -1.81 1.48 -19.71
C ILE A 202 -2.10 2.96 -19.96
N MET A 203 -3.05 3.25 -20.85
CA MET A 203 -3.46 4.62 -21.18
C MET A 203 -4.12 5.34 -20.00
N LEU A 204 -4.68 4.62 -19.01
CA LEU A 204 -5.24 5.20 -17.80
C LEU A 204 -4.16 5.72 -16.82
N LEU A 205 -2.92 5.22 -16.89
CA LEU A 205 -1.86 5.58 -15.93
C LEU A 205 -1.53 7.09 -15.90
N PRO A 206 -1.38 7.81 -17.02
CA PRO A 206 -1.22 9.26 -17.03
C PRO A 206 -2.36 9.99 -16.32
N PHE A 207 -3.62 9.57 -16.54
CA PHE A 207 -4.77 10.13 -15.85
C PHE A 207 -4.69 9.89 -14.34
N LEU A 208 -4.38 8.66 -13.91
CA LEU A 208 -4.22 8.33 -12.49
C LEU A 208 -3.08 9.14 -11.84
N TYR A 209 -1.98 9.39 -12.56
CA TYR A 209 -0.91 10.24 -12.06
C TYR A 209 -1.37 11.68 -11.85
N CYS A 210 -2.11 12.25 -12.80
CA CYS A 210 -2.73 13.58 -12.66
C CYS A 210 -3.72 13.61 -11.50
N LEU A 211 -4.52 12.56 -11.33
CA LEU A 211 -5.49 12.45 -10.23
C LEU A 211 -4.78 12.35 -8.86
N ALA A 212 -3.75 11.51 -8.74
CA ALA A 212 -2.94 11.41 -7.52
C ALA A 212 -2.34 12.77 -7.16
N THR A 213 -1.87 13.51 -8.17
CA THR A 213 -1.37 14.87 -8.00
C THR A 213 -2.46 15.81 -7.51
N TYR A 214 -3.62 15.86 -8.17
CA TYR A 214 -4.75 16.69 -7.77
C TYR A 214 -5.18 16.42 -6.32
N VAL A 215 -5.35 15.14 -5.95
CA VAL A 215 -5.76 14.72 -4.59
C VAL A 215 -4.72 15.13 -3.55
N THR A 216 -3.43 14.88 -3.81
CA THR A 216 -2.34 15.21 -2.88
C THR A 216 -2.22 16.73 -2.69
N TYR A 217 -2.26 17.52 -3.77
CA TYR A 217 -2.22 18.98 -3.65
C TYR A 217 -3.43 19.52 -2.86
N GLY A 218 -4.60 18.90 -3.03
CA GLY A 218 -5.80 19.22 -2.25
C GLY A 218 -5.64 18.95 -0.75
N SER A 219 -5.11 17.78 -0.37
CA SER A 219 -4.85 17.44 1.04
C SER A 219 -3.78 18.33 1.66
N GLU A 220 -2.67 18.54 0.95
CA GLU A 220 -1.55 19.34 1.43
C GLU A 220 -1.92 20.82 1.61
N LEU A 221 -2.78 21.36 0.75
CA LEU A 221 -3.30 22.73 0.92
C LEU A 221 -4.12 22.87 2.21
N VAL A 222 -4.86 21.83 2.61
CA VAL A 222 -5.57 21.81 3.89
C VAL A 222 -4.56 21.75 5.05
N MET A 223 -3.56 20.87 4.98
CA MET A 223 -2.52 20.75 6.01
C MET A 223 -1.72 22.05 6.19
N LEU A 224 -1.46 22.77 5.10
CA LEU A 224 -0.76 24.06 5.12
C LEU A 224 -1.51 25.14 5.93
N LYS A 225 -2.84 25.05 6.04
CA LYS A 225 -3.63 25.98 6.87
C LYS A 225 -3.35 25.82 8.37
N PHE A 226 -2.99 24.62 8.81
CA PHE A 226 -2.67 24.36 10.21
C PHE A 226 -1.29 24.89 10.60
N HIS A 227 -0.34 24.89 9.66
CA HIS A 227 1.04 25.30 9.91
C HIS A 227 1.28 26.80 9.61
N ILE A 228 0.64 27.33 8.55
CA ILE A 228 0.76 28.73 8.14
C ILE A 228 -0.59 29.42 8.28
N LYS A 229 -0.75 30.16 9.39
CA LYS A 229 -1.99 30.89 9.70
C LYS A 229 -2.21 32.08 8.74
N ASP A 230 -1.14 32.78 8.36
CA ASP A 230 -1.21 33.92 7.43
C ASP A 230 -1.65 33.48 6.03
N ASN A 231 -2.72 34.09 5.52
CA ASN A 231 -3.31 33.73 4.23
C ASN A 231 -2.45 34.16 3.02
N SER A 232 -1.75 35.30 3.10
CA SER A 232 -0.86 35.79 2.04
C SER A 232 0.39 34.92 1.93
N LEU A 233 0.99 34.59 3.08
CA LEU A 233 2.14 33.70 3.16
C LEU A 233 1.79 32.28 2.71
N ARG A 234 0.62 31.77 3.10
CA ARG A 234 0.12 30.46 2.65
C ARG A 234 -0.06 30.37 1.13
N ARG A 235 -0.66 31.40 0.52
CA ARG A 235 -0.80 31.48 -0.95
C ARG A 235 0.56 31.51 -1.63
N TYR A 236 1.49 32.31 -1.10
CA TYR A 236 2.86 32.35 -1.59
C TYR A 236 3.54 30.98 -1.49
N ALA A 237 3.47 30.31 -0.34
CA ALA A 237 4.05 28.99 -0.14
C ALA A 237 3.50 27.96 -1.11
N PHE A 238 2.18 27.92 -1.31
CA PHE A 238 1.55 27.00 -2.24
C PHE A 238 1.98 27.25 -3.70
N LEU A 239 1.98 28.51 -4.16
CA LEU A 239 2.42 28.86 -5.52
C LEU A 239 3.91 28.55 -5.74
N ARG A 240 4.75 28.85 -4.75
CA ARG A 240 6.19 28.54 -4.79
C ARG A 240 6.44 27.04 -4.86
N ALA A 241 5.72 26.26 -4.07
CA ALA A 241 5.77 24.81 -4.12
C ALA A 241 5.35 24.27 -5.49
N LEU A 242 4.24 24.76 -6.06
CA LEU A 242 3.82 24.37 -7.42
C LEU A 242 4.91 24.59 -8.47
N ILE A 243 5.52 25.78 -8.50
CA ILE A 243 6.54 26.15 -9.48
C ILE A 243 7.83 25.35 -9.27
N ARG A 244 8.33 25.26 -8.03
CA ARG A 244 9.63 24.62 -7.74
C ARG A 244 9.55 23.09 -7.79
N ILE A 245 8.45 22.50 -7.31
CA ILE A 245 8.29 21.04 -7.21
C ILE A 245 7.78 20.43 -8.53
N ASN A 246 7.23 21.26 -9.43
CA ASN A 246 6.82 20.87 -10.79
C ASN A 246 5.82 19.70 -10.82
N PHE A 247 4.72 19.82 -10.06
CA PHE A 247 3.62 18.85 -10.01
C PHE A 247 4.01 17.42 -9.59
N ARG A 248 5.17 17.23 -8.95
CA ARG A 248 5.58 15.93 -8.43
C ARG A 248 4.99 15.73 -7.04
N TYR A 249 3.85 15.05 -6.96
CA TYR A 249 3.09 14.88 -5.71
C TYR A 249 3.90 14.25 -4.57
N LEU A 250 4.80 13.30 -4.85
CA LEU A 250 5.69 12.71 -3.84
C LEU A 250 6.64 13.76 -3.21
N LYS A 251 7.19 14.66 -4.04
CA LYS A 251 8.03 15.75 -3.56
C LYS A 251 7.22 16.78 -2.77
N LEU A 252 5.96 17.02 -3.15
CA LEU A 252 5.08 17.90 -2.38
C LEU A 252 4.82 17.33 -0.98
N LYS A 253 4.46 16.06 -0.89
CA LYS A 253 4.27 15.36 0.40
C LYS A 253 5.55 15.43 1.24
N ARG A 254 6.71 15.17 0.63
CA ARG A 254 8.02 15.29 1.29
C ARG A 254 8.30 16.70 1.81
N TRP A 255 7.95 17.74 1.05
CA TRP A 255 8.08 19.12 1.51
C TRP A 255 7.11 19.44 2.65
N MET A 256 5.90 18.91 2.63
CA MET A 256 4.93 19.11 3.70
C MET A 256 5.35 18.46 5.02
N GLU A 257 6.07 17.32 4.98
CA GLU A 257 6.76 16.80 6.15
C GLU A 257 7.72 17.83 6.72
N ILE A 258 8.50 18.52 5.89
CA ILE A 258 9.44 19.57 6.32
C ILE A 258 8.70 20.74 6.96
N VAL A 259 7.62 21.21 6.31
CA VAL A 259 6.77 22.29 6.84
C VAL A 259 6.20 21.93 8.21
N SER A 260 5.91 20.64 8.48
CA SER A 260 5.29 20.22 9.74
C SER A 260 6.14 20.45 10.99
N TYR A 261 7.47 20.41 10.85
CA TYR A 261 8.42 20.68 11.94
C TYR A 261 9.21 21.98 11.73
N SER A 262 8.91 22.75 10.68
CA SER A 262 9.56 24.03 10.41
C SER A 262 8.69 25.19 10.89
N ASN A 263 9.28 26.13 11.63
CA ASN A 263 8.61 27.39 11.96
C ASN A 263 8.61 28.33 10.76
N ILE A 264 7.52 28.33 9.98
CA ILE A 264 7.37 29.15 8.77
C ILE A 264 6.65 30.46 9.12
N ASN A 265 7.41 31.55 9.28
CA ASN A 265 6.88 32.86 9.67
C ASN A 265 6.94 33.89 8.54
N ASN A 266 7.83 33.70 7.57
CA ASN A 266 8.03 34.64 6.46
C ASN A 266 8.32 33.92 5.12
N LYS A 267 8.41 34.71 4.03
CA LYS A 267 8.66 34.19 2.68
C LYS A 267 10.05 33.54 2.52
N THR A 268 11.03 33.97 3.31
CA THR A 268 12.38 33.39 3.31
C THR A 268 12.34 31.99 3.91
N ASP A 269 11.61 31.77 5.00
CA ASP A 269 11.45 30.46 5.63
C ASP A 269 10.81 29.45 4.65
N VAL A 270 9.79 29.90 3.90
CA VAL A 270 9.17 29.11 2.83
C VAL A 270 10.24 28.66 1.81
N ASN A 271 11.06 29.59 1.33
CA ASN A 271 12.09 29.26 0.35
C ASN A 271 13.15 28.32 0.94
N ASN A 272 13.60 28.57 2.16
CA ASN A 272 14.54 27.73 2.87
C ASN A 272 14.03 26.30 3.07
N SER A 273 12.72 26.13 3.35
CA SER A 273 12.11 24.80 3.48
C SER A 273 12.06 24.03 2.16
N ILE A 274 11.82 24.72 1.04
CA ILE A 274 11.88 24.12 -0.31
C ILE A 274 13.33 23.79 -0.68
N ASP A 275 14.28 24.65 -0.34
CA ASP A 275 15.70 24.40 -0.60
C ASP A 275 16.23 23.26 0.29
N MET A 276 15.71 23.13 1.51
CA MET A 276 15.96 21.98 2.37
C MET A 276 15.44 20.68 1.73
N LEU A 277 14.24 20.67 1.14
CA LEU A 277 13.74 19.52 0.38
C LEU A 277 14.75 19.09 -0.69
N PHE A 278 15.19 20.02 -1.54
CA PHE A 278 16.10 19.67 -2.64
C PHE A 278 17.49 19.23 -2.13
N ARG A 279 17.99 19.81 -1.04
CA ARG A 279 19.21 19.35 -0.38
C ARG A 279 19.08 17.90 0.13
N LEU A 280 17.95 17.57 0.77
CA LEU A 280 17.69 16.21 1.24
C LEU A 280 17.57 15.22 0.09
N LEU A 281 16.83 15.57 -0.96
CA LEU A 281 16.71 14.72 -2.16
C LEU A 281 18.06 14.47 -2.84
N ALA A 282 18.91 15.50 -2.93
CA ALA A 282 20.25 15.35 -3.51
C ALA A 282 21.15 14.42 -2.69
N ARG A 283 21.07 14.49 -1.35
CA ARG A 283 21.79 13.58 -0.46
C ARG A 283 21.22 12.16 -0.45
N GLU A 284 19.92 11.99 -0.66
CA GLU A 284 19.30 10.67 -0.83
C GLU A 284 19.76 10.01 -2.15
N GLU A 285 19.90 10.80 -3.21
CA GLU A 285 20.37 10.33 -4.52
C GLU A 285 21.88 10.07 -4.52
N ASN A 286 22.67 10.91 -3.84
CA ASN A 286 24.11 10.78 -3.67
C ASN A 286 24.49 10.89 -2.19
N PRO A 287 24.44 9.78 -1.43
CA PRO A 287 24.75 9.77 -0.01
C PRO A 287 26.17 10.27 0.26
N PRO A 288 26.35 11.26 1.17
CA PRO A 288 27.68 11.71 1.56
C PRO A 288 28.40 10.62 2.36
N GLU A 289 29.73 10.61 2.26
CA GLU A 289 30.57 9.84 3.16
C GLU A 289 30.51 10.43 4.57
N VAL A 290 30.30 9.57 5.57
CA VAL A 290 30.26 9.93 6.98
C VAL A 290 31.42 9.23 7.66
N ASN A 291 32.20 9.99 8.44
CA ASN A 291 33.28 9.42 9.23
C ASN A 291 32.70 8.39 10.22
N SER A 292 33.25 7.18 10.23
CA SER A 292 32.79 6.07 11.08
C SER A 292 32.85 6.39 12.59
N ASN A 293 33.68 7.34 13.00
CA ASN A 293 33.77 7.85 14.38
C ASN A 293 32.64 8.81 14.77
N LEU A 294 31.85 9.28 13.81
CA LEU A 294 30.67 10.12 14.08
C LEU A 294 29.38 9.32 14.03
N GLY A 295 29.36 8.18 13.33
CA GLY A 295 28.14 7.41 13.11
C GLY A 295 28.07 6.75 11.75
N TRP A 296 26.85 6.38 11.37
CA TRP A 296 26.53 5.84 10.06
C TRP A 296 25.91 6.91 9.16
N CYS A 297 26.06 6.74 7.85
CA CYS A 297 25.35 7.56 6.87
C CYS A 297 23.84 7.32 6.99
N PRO A 298 23.00 8.36 7.26
CA PRO A 298 21.56 8.18 7.47
C PRO A 298 20.84 7.54 6.27
N TYR A 299 21.28 7.88 5.06
CA TYR A 299 20.65 7.40 3.82
C TYR A 299 20.95 5.94 3.53
N GLN A 300 22.00 5.37 4.14
CA GLN A 300 22.32 3.94 4.06
C GLN A 300 21.74 3.17 5.26
N ALA A 301 21.89 3.72 6.47
CA ALA A 301 21.49 3.07 7.72
C ALA A 301 19.98 2.79 7.78
N LYS A 302 19.16 3.67 7.22
CA LYS A 302 17.71 3.49 7.11
C LYS A 302 17.32 2.22 6.32
N ASP A 303 18.17 1.81 5.38
CA ASP A 303 17.87 0.71 4.44
C ASP A 303 18.50 -0.64 4.88
N PHE A 304 19.23 -0.69 5.99
CA PHE A 304 19.93 -1.90 6.47
C PHE A 304 19.05 -3.15 6.60
N LEU A 305 17.78 -2.97 6.96
CA LEU A 305 16.84 -4.09 7.21
C LEU A 305 15.74 -4.20 6.15
N THR A 306 15.92 -3.58 4.98
CA THR A 306 14.96 -3.68 3.88
C THR A 306 14.77 -5.11 3.37
N CYS A 307 15.79 -5.97 3.47
CA CYS A 307 15.70 -7.41 3.15
C CYS A 307 14.72 -8.17 4.06
N GLU A 308 14.47 -7.67 5.26
CA GLU A 308 13.48 -8.22 6.21
C GLU A 308 12.10 -7.59 6.04
N ASN A 309 11.85 -6.84 4.95
CA ASN A 309 10.66 -6.03 4.75
C ASN A 309 10.44 -4.97 5.87
N LEU A 310 11.49 -4.56 6.56
CA LEU A 310 11.49 -3.45 7.51
C LEU A 310 11.87 -2.16 6.77
N ILE A 311 10.87 -1.55 6.13
CA ILE A 311 11.04 -0.34 5.33
C ILE A 311 10.78 0.88 6.21
N THR A 312 11.82 1.68 6.47
CA THR A 312 11.69 2.88 7.29
C THR A 312 11.00 4.00 6.53
N SER A 313 10.45 4.96 7.28
CA SER A 313 10.11 6.27 6.74
C SER A 313 11.35 6.99 6.22
N ASN A 314 11.14 8.15 5.64
CA ASN A 314 12.25 9.02 5.34
C ASN A 314 12.93 9.52 6.63
N TYR A 315 14.26 9.69 6.58
CA TYR A 315 15.02 10.34 7.65
C TYR A 315 14.66 11.82 7.70
N LYS A 316 14.21 12.28 8.87
CA LYS A 316 13.61 13.60 9.08
C LYS A 316 14.01 14.15 10.44
N LYS A 317 13.93 15.47 10.54
CA LYS A 317 14.16 16.20 11.79
C LYS A 317 13.02 15.95 12.79
N SER A 318 13.34 15.92 14.07
CA SER A 318 12.39 15.85 15.17
C SER A 318 11.63 17.15 15.34
N ALA A 319 10.35 17.04 15.71
CA ALA A 319 9.53 18.21 16.04
C ALA A 319 9.78 18.70 17.48
N CYS A 320 10.41 17.87 18.32
CA CYS A 320 10.62 18.17 19.74
C CYS A 320 12.02 18.72 20.04
N ASP A 321 13.03 18.33 19.25
CA ASP A 321 14.41 18.78 19.42
C ASP A 321 14.98 19.16 18.04
N ASP A 322 15.62 20.34 17.98
CA ASP A 322 16.16 20.88 16.74
C ASP A 322 17.38 20.13 16.20
N ASN A 323 18.06 19.36 17.05
CA ASN A 323 19.26 18.59 16.71
C ASN A 323 18.98 17.12 16.41
N ASP A 324 17.83 16.61 16.85
CA ASP A 324 17.48 15.21 16.68
C ASP A 324 16.88 14.94 15.30
N TRP A 325 17.36 13.88 14.68
CA TRP A 325 16.83 13.34 13.44
C TRP A 325 16.58 11.86 13.60
N TYR A 326 15.52 11.38 12.94
CA TYR A 326 15.17 9.98 13.00
C TYR A 326 14.40 9.50 11.77
N CYS A 327 14.36 8.19 11.61
CA CYS A 327 13.30 7.49 10.89
C CYS A 327 12.98 6.17 11.58
N GLU A 328 11.81 5.65 11.26
CA GLU A 328 11.31 4.43 11.86
C GLU A 328 10.47 3.64 10.87
N THR A 329 10.36 2.34 11.08
CA THR A 329 9.38 1.51 10.38
C THR A 329 8.02 1.65 11.06
N ARG A 330 6.94 1.47 10.29
CA ARG A 330 5.66 1.10 10.91
C ARG A 330 5.84 -0.23 11.65
N LEU A 331 5.02 -0.46 12.68
CA LEU A 331 4.99 -1.76 13.35
C LEU A 331 4.68 -2.84 12.30
N LYS A 332 5.58 -3.81 12.17
CA LYS A 332 5.41 -4.95 11.28
C LYS A 332 5.03 -6.15 12.12
N ASP A 333 3.86 -6.71 11.84
CA ASP A 333 3.41 -7.95 12.46
C ASP A 333 4.31 -9.11 12.03
N ILE A 334 4.71 -9.93 13.01
CA ILE A 334 5.59 -11.10 12.80
C ILE A 334 4.75 -12.29 12.35
N GLU A 335 3.56 -12.43 12.91
CA GLU A 335 2.57 -13.44 12.56
C GLU A 335 1.23 -12.80 12.14
N GLU A 336 0.41 -13.55 11.42
CA GLU A 336 -0.97 -13.16 11.17
C GLU A 336 -1.81 -13.29 12.46
N GLY A 337 -2.80 -12.40 12.59
CA GLY A 337 -3.76 -12.44 13.68
C GLY A 337 -3.96 -11.07 14.36
N PHE A 338 -4.98 -10.99 15.20
CA PHE A 338 -5.29 -9.77 15.97
C PHE A 338 -4.28 -9.56 17.09
N LEU A 339 -3.78 -8.32 17.23
CA LEU A 339 -2.73 -7.97 18.19
C LEU A 339 -1.51 -8.89 18.06
N ALA A 340 -1.08 -9.20 16.84
CA ALA A 340 0.13 -9.96 16.61
C ALA A 340 1.33 -9.33 17.33
N ASN A 341 2.30 -10.16 17.69
CA ASN A 341 3.62 -9.67 18.07
C ASN A 341 4.18 -8.88 16.88
N ASN A 342 4.80 -7.75 17.17
CA ASN A 342 5.29 -6.86 16.12
C ASN A 342 6.65 -6.28 16.45
N ILE A 343 7.34 -5.90 15.39
CA ILE A 343 8.69 -5.36 15.44
C ILE A 343 8.74 -4.00 14.76
N ALA A 344 9.60 -3.13 15.26
CA ALA A 344 9.98 -1.89 14.58
C ALA A 344 11.47 -1.62 14.65
N TYR A 345 11.98 -0.98 13.60
CA TYR A 345 13.35 -0.51 13.49
C TYR A 345 13.37 1.02 13.52
N TYR A 346 14.28 1.57 14.32
CA TYR A 346 14.48 3.00 14.56
C TYR A 346 15.94 3.35 14.25
N VAL A 347 16.11 4.46 13.55
CA VAL A 347 17.40 5.03 13.18
C VAL A 347 17.40 6.45 13.69
N GLU A 348 18.27 6.76 14.65
CA GLU A 348 18.28 8.00 15.41
C GLU A 348 19.68 8.65 15.35
N GLY A 349 19.74 9.98 15.29
CA GLY A 349 20.98 10.73 15.28
C GLY A 349 20.73 12.20 14.98
N ASN A 350 21.58 12.79 14.14
CA ASN A 350 21.46 14.18 13.69
C ASN A 350 21.40 14.25 12.16
N GLU A 351 21.41 15.47 11.60
CA GLU A 351 21.33 15.69 10.15
C GLU A 351 22.46 14.99 9.35
N ILE A 352 23.64 14.85 9.97
CA ILE A 352 24.87 14.40 9.32
C ILE A 352 25.09 12.91 9.53
N ALA A 353 24.89 12.42 10.74
CA ALA A 353 25.24 11.06 11.14
C ALA A 353 24.18 10.44 12.05
N VAL A 354 23.95 9.14 11.84
CA VAL A 354 23.18 8.29 12.75
C VAL A 354 24.09 7.84 13.87
N THR A 355 23.67 8.09 15.10
CA THR A 355 24.43 7.73 16.30
C THR A 355 23.83 6.52 17.02
N ARG A 356 22.56 6.19 16.76
CA ARG A 356 21.88 5.07 17.40
C ARG A 356 20.99 4.31 16.41
N LEU A 357 21.12 2.98 16.45
CA LEU A 357 20.27 2.02 15.74
C LEU A 357 19.52 1.20 16.77
N LYS A 358 18.21 1.03 16.59
CA LYS A 358 17.37 0.36 17.59
C LYS A 358 16.32 -0.52 16.96
N LEU A 359 16.21 -1.75 17.46
CA LEU A 359 15.10 -2.65 17.21
C LEU A 359 14.24 -2.75 18.46
N ARG A 360 12.93 -2.76 18.25
CA ARG A 360 11.94 -2.97 19.31
C ARG A 360 11.02 -4.10 18.91
N LEU A 361 10.94 -5.13 19.74
CA LEU A 361 9.94 -6.17 19.69
C LEU A 361 8.87 -5.87 20.73
N ASN A 362 7.60 -6.05 20.36
CA ASN A 362 6.47 -5.97 21.27
C ASN A 362 5.81 -7.36 21.33
N ILE A 363 5.78 -7.96 22.51
CA ILE A 363 5.08 -9.21 22.77
C ILE A 363 3.66 -8.90 23.23
N ASN A 364 2.73 -9.06 22.29
CA ASN A 364 1.29 -8.86 22.45
C ASN A 364 0.55 -10.20 22.62
N GLN A 365 1.13 -11.30 22.11
CA GLN A 365 0.66 -12.67 22.23
C GLN A 365 1.72 -13.52 22.94
N PRO A 366 1.67 -13.61 24.29
CA PRO A 366 2.67 -14.38 25.05
C PRO A 366 2.77 -15.84 24.61
N CYS A 367 1.68 -16.48 24.18
CA CYS A 367 1.71 -17.86 23.70
C CYS A 367 2.54 -18.10 22.43
N LYS A 368 2.95 -17.03 21.72
CA LYS A 368 3.79 -17.09 20.51
C LYS A 368 5.15 -16.41 20.70
N HIS A 369 5.57 -16.17 21.95
CA HIS A 369 6.79 -15.41 22.22
C HIS A 369 8.05 -16.05 21.63
N GLU A 370 8.15 -17.39 21.57
CA GLU A 370 9.33 -18.11 21.07
C GLU A 370 9.62 -17.76 19.60
N ILE A 371 8.59 -17.82 18.74
CA ILE A 371 8.70 -17.46 17.31
C ILE A 371 9.13 -16.00 17.17
N ALA A 372 8.56 -15.12 17.99
CA ALA A 372 8.87 -13.69 17.96
C ALA A 372 10.31 -13.40 18.43
N HIS A 373 10.79 -14.10 19.46
CA HIS A 373 12.16 -13.99 19.97
C HIS A 373 13.18 -14.50 18.95
N ASP A 374 12.95 -15.66 18.34
CA ASP A 374 13.82 -16.21 17.30
C ASP A 374 13.88 -15.29 16.08
N TYR A 375 12.74 -14.74 15.65
CA TYR A 375 12.70 -13.76 14.58
C TYR A 375 13.49 -12.49 14.96
N PHE A 376 13.29 -11.97 16.17
CA PHE A 376 13.99 -10.78 16.66
C PHE A 376 15.50 -10.98 16.75
N ALA A 377 15.98 -12.13 17.23
CA ALA A 377 17.40 -12.46 17.27
C ALA A 377 18.02 -12.49 15.87
N ASN A 378 17.34 -13.11 14.90
CA ASN A 378 17.79 -13.15 13.50
C ASN A 378 17.89 -11.75 12.88
N VAL A 379 16.89 -10.89 13.14
CA VAL A 379 16.89 -9.50 12.64
C VAL A 379 17.96 -8.66 13.34
N ALA A 380 18.18 -8.84 14.65
CA ALA A 380 19.24 -8.18 15.39
C ALA A 380 20.64 -8.56 14.88
N ASN A 381 20.87 -9.84 14.59
CA ASN A 381 22.13 -10.29 13.99
C ASN A 381 22.37 -9.64 12.61
N LYS A 382 21.34 -9.62 11.74
CA LYS A 382 21.44 -8.94 10.44
C LYS A 382 21.73 -7.44 10.57
N LEU A 383 21.18 -6.78 11.60
CA LEU A 383 21.45 -5.37 11.86
C LEU A 383 22.91 -5.14 12.25
N ILE A 384 23.48 -5.96 13.15
CA ILE A 384 24.92 -5.87 13.48
C ILE A 384 25.78 -6.15 12.25
N GLU A 385 25.48 -7.20 11.48
CA GLU A 385 26.25 -7.54 10.28
C GLU A 385 26.30 -6.37 9.29
N LYS A 386 25.16 -5.70 9.08
CA LYS A 386 25.09 -4.52 8.20
C LYS A 386 25.75 -3.28 8.79
N ALA A 387 25.62 -3.05 10.09
CA ALA A 387 26.09 -1.83 10.75
C ALA A 387 27.60 -1.88 11.06
N LEU A 388 28.12 -3.04 11.45
CA LEU A 388 29.45 -3.21 12.01
C LEU A 388 30.30 -4.25 11.27
N ASN A 389 29.70 -5.07 10.39
CA ASN A 389 30.37 -6.22 9.77
C ASN A 389 30.85 -7.26 10.81
N TYR A 390 30.09 -7.40 11.91
CA TYR A 390 30.25 -8.41 12.96
C TYR A 390 29.00 -9.29 13.05
N SER A 391 29.12 -10.44 13.69
CA SER A 391 27.96 -11.25 14.11
C SER A 391 27.64 -11.00 15.58
N LEU A 392 26.37 -11.19 15.95
CA LEU A 392 25.94 -11.15 17.34
C LEU A 392 26.67 -12.22 18.16
N SER A 393 27.08 -11.89 19.38
CA SER A 393 27.70 -12.86 20.29
C SER A 393 26.69 -13.95 20.68
N LEU A 394 27.19 -15.13 21.08
CA LEU A 394 26.33 -16.21 21.60
C LEU A 394 25.56 -15.75 22.85
N GLU A 395 26.21 -15.00 23.73
CA GLU A 395 25.63 -14.42 24.94
C GLU A 395 24.47 -13.47 24.61
N ALA A 396 24.66 -12.52 23.68
CA ALA A 396 23.61 -11.64 23.22
C ALA A 396 22.44 -12.40 22.56
N MET A 397 22.70 -13.47 21.81
CA MET A 397 21.66 -14.28 21.17
C MET A 397 20.82 -15.02 22.21
N GLU A 398 21.47 -15.63 23.21
CA GLU A 398 20.79 -16.30 24.31
C GLU A 398 19.99 -15.30 25.16
N ALA A 399 20.54 -14.12 25.43
CA ALA A 399 19.86 -13.06 26.15
C ALA A 399 18.57 -12.61 25.43
N ILE A 400 18.62 -12.45 24.11
CA ILE A 400 17.40 -12.16 23.32
C ILE A 400 16.37 -13.29 23.46
N LYS A 401 16.80 -14.55 23.33
CA LYS A 401 15.91 -15.71 23.40
C LYS A 401 15.24 -15.85 24.76
N ASN A 402 15.96 -15.58 25.83
CA ASN A 402 15.45 -15.67 27.20
C ASN A 402 14.73 -14.39 27.64
N GLY A 403 14.90 -13.28 26.92
CA GLY A 403 14.38 -11.97 27.31
C GLY A 403 15.18 -11.32 28.44
N ASP A 404 16.47 -11.61 28.52
CA ASP A 404 17.39 -11.06 29.51
C ASP A 404 17.97 -9.71 29.05
N THR A 405 18.64 -9.01 29.97
CA THR A 405 19.31 -7.74 29.70
C THR A 405 20.82 -7.96 29.67
N VAL A 406 21.47 -7.50 28.60
CA VAL A 406 22.91 -7.61 28.38
C VAL A 406 23.45 -6.32 27.78
N GLU A 407 24.65 -5.91 28.18
CA GLU A 407 25.41 -4.83 27.56
C GLU A 407 26.81 -5.29 27.22
N GLU A 408 27.22 -5.07 25.97
CA GLU A 408 28.52 -5.49 25.44
C GLU A 408 29.15 -4.32 24.67
N PRO A 409 30.41 -3.94 24.96
CA PRO A 409 31.14 -2.99 24.13
C PRO A 409 31.66 -3.67 22.86
N VAL A 410 31.51 -3.00 21.71
CA VAL A 410 32.07 -3.44 20.43
C VAL A 410 32.74 -2.23 19.77
N ASP A 411 34.07 -2.24 19.71
CA ASP A 411 34.90 -1.13 19.26
C ASP A 411 34.53 0.21 19.95
N ASN A 412 34.10 1.22 19.19
CA ASN A 412 33.65 2.53 19.67
C ASN A 412 32.12 2.59 19.90
N LYS A 413 31.44 1.45 19.89
CA LYS A 413 29.99 1.31 20.04
C LYS A 413 29.63 0.49 21.27
N LYS A 414 28.41 0.67 21.72
CA LYS A 414 27.80 -0.12 22.79
C LYS A 414 26.58 -0.85 22.26
N ILE A 415 26.52 -2.15 22.49
CA ILE A 415 25.33 -2.95 22.26
C ILE A 415 24.58 -3.09 23.59
N LYS A 416 23.27 -2.88 23.55
CA LYS A 416 22.39 -3.04 24.70
C LYS A 416 21.14 -3.82 24.33
N ILE A 417 20.90 -4.91 25.04
CA ILE A 417 19.64 -5.64 25.06
C ILE A 417 18.94 -5.32 26.37
N SER A 418 17.67 -4.94 26.32
CA SER A 418 16.88 -4.72 27.54
C SER A 418 15.44 -5.15 27.36
N LYS A 419 14.82 -5.55 28.46
CA LYS A 419 13.40 -5.90 28.56
C LYS A 419 12.63 -4.81 29.29
N ASP A 420 11.42 -4.54 28.81
CA ASP A 420 10.51 -3.51 29.32
C ASP A 420 9.13 -4.16 29.56
N ASP A 421 8.80 -4.43 30.82
CA ASP A 421 7.56 -5.10 31.21
C ASP A 421 6.39 -4.10 31.30
N TRP A 422 5.27 -4.40 30.65
CA TRP A 422 4.08 -3.53 30.60
C TRP A 422 2.89 -4.08 31.38
N GLY A 423 3.05 -5.22 32.06
CA GLY A 423 2.01 -5.90 32.82
C GLY A 423 1.16 -6.87 31.98
N ASN A 424 0.35 -7.71 32.63
CA ASN A 424 -0.48 -8.75 31.98
C ASN A 424 0.31 -9.68 31.04
N SER A 425 1.56 -10.01 31.40
CA SER A 425 2.49 -10.81 30.59
C SER A 425 2.89 -10.18 29.24
N LEU A 426 2.53 -8.91 28.99
CA LEU A 426 2.98 -8.14 27.84
C LEU A 426 4.28 -7.43 28.18
N TYR A 427 5.20 -7.45 27.23
CA TYR A 427 6.51 -6.82 27.39
C TYR A 427 7.11 -6.46 26.04
N GLY A 428 8.15 -5.63 26.06
CA GLY A 428 8.96 -5.35 24.89
C GLY A 428 10.42 -5.74 25.10
N LEU A 429 11.06 -6.21 24.03
CA LEU A 429 12.52 -6.32 23.98
C LEU A 429 13.08 -5.18 23.13
N LYS A 430 14.20 -4.63 23.56
CA LYS A 430 14.92 -3.56 22.86
C LYS A 430 16.33 -4.02 22.61
N PHE A 431 16.76 -3.93 21.36
CA PHE A 431 18.14 -4.15 20.94
C PHE A 431 18.67 -2.82 20.39
N VAL A 432 19.75 -2.30 20.95
CA VAL A 432 20.28 -0.97 20.62
C VAL A 432 21.76 -1.07 20.33
N ILE A 433 22.19 -0.46 19.23
CA ILE A 433 23.60 -0.18 18.91
C ILE A 433 23.78 1.33 19.01
N GLU A 434 24.59 1.78 19.94
CA GLU A 434 24.80 3.21 20.22
C GLU A 434 26.26 3.59 20.06
N HIS A 435 26.51 4.74 19.44
CA HIS A 435 27.83 5.34 19.39
C HIS A 435 28.23 5.85 20.77
N GLN A 436 29.40 5.43 21.25
CA GLN A 436 29.99 6.06 22.43
C GLN A 436 30.74 7.30 21.99
N SER A 437 30.35 8.45 22.50
CA SER A 437 31.19 9.66 22.43
C SER A 437 32.38 9.41 23.37
N ASN A 438 33.60 9.43 22.84
CA ASN A 438 34.80 9.46 23.68
C ASN A 438 34.86 10.74 24.51
#